data_AF-A0A1W1Y5T2-F1
#
_entry.id   AF-A0A1W1Y5T2-F1
#
_cell.length_a   1.000
_cell.length_b   1.000
_cell.length_c   1.000
_cell.angle_alpha   90.00
_cell.angle_beta   90.00
_cell.angle_gamma   90.00
#
_symmetry.space_group_name_H-M   'P 1'
#
loop_
_entity.id
_entity.type
_entity.pdbx_description
1 polymer ?
#
loop_
_entity_poly.entity_id
_entity_poly.type
_entity_poly.pdbx_seq_one_letter_code
_entity_poly.pdbx_strand_id
1 'polypeptide(L)'
;MALHCPATLLVATPPRGAKGVASLVDALAGARVLAVVRPPDLAVGEELAQRLGAPLENEEGLAAGAAPPATLGAIADLHRGETVLVLARPPGEVTGAPFVRLELD
;
A
#
# COMPACT_ATOMS: atom_id res chain seq x y z
N MET A 1 -7.80 -24.40 16.17
CA MET A 1 -8.42 -23.26 15.46
C MET A 1 -7.29 -22.39 14.95
N ALA A 2 -7.02 -22.38 13.65
CA ALA A 2 -6.06 -21.44 13.08
C ALA A 2 -6.71 -20.06 13.14
N LEU A 3 -6.13 -19.15 13.91
CA LEU A 3 -6.50 -17.74 13.87
C LEU A 3 -6.03 -17.22 12.50
N HIS A 4 -6.95 -17.16 11.54
CA HIS A 4 -6.71 -16.48 10.28
C HIS A 4 -6.72 -14.98 10.58
N CYS A 5 -5.54 -14.36 10.56
CA CYS A 5 -5.41 -12.92 10.69
C CYS A 5 -5.31 -12.34 9.27
N PRO A 6 -6.39 -11.72 8.74
CA PRO A 6 -6.35 -11.11 7.42
C PRO A 6 -5.31 -9.98 7.39
N ALA A 7 -4.74 -9.73 6.22
CA ALA A 7 -3.95 -8.54 5.96
C ALA A 7 -4.86 -7.40 5.52
N THR A 8 -4.54 -6.17 5.93
CA THR A 8 -5.18 -4.96 5.43
C THR A 8 -4.27 -4.31 4.40
N LEU A 9 -4.69 -4.27 3.14
CA LEU A 9 -3.98 -3.55 2.09
C LEU A 9 -4.63 -2.18 1.85
N LEU A 10 -3.83 -1.13 1.94
CA LEU A 10 -4.20 0.24 1.56
C LEU A 10 -3.60 0.51 0.19
N VAL A 11 -4.39 0.40 -0.87
CA VAL A 11 -3.92 0.54 -2.25
C VAL A 11 -4.09 1.98 -2.70
N ALA A 12 -2.99 2.67 -2.96
CA ALA A 12 -2.97 4.08 -3.32
C ALA A 12 -2.23 4.30 -4.63
N THR A 13 -2.76 5.16 -5.51
CA THR A 13 -1.99 5.58 -6.68
C THR A 13 -0.77 6.36 -6.20
N PRO A 14 0.44 6.11 -6.75
CA PRO A 14 1.64 6.85 -6.37
C PRO A 14 1.41 8.37 -6.38
N PRO A 15 1.61 9.06 -5.24
CA PRO A 15 1.38 10.50 -5.19
C PRO A 15 2.40 11.25 -6.05
N ARG A 16 1.97 12.39 -6.60
CA ARG A 16 2.83 13.27 -7.39
C ARG A 16 3.20 14.52 -6.59
N GLY A 17 4.50 14.75 -6.43
CA GLY A 17 5.07 15.91 -5.75
C GLY A 17 4.79 15.93 -4.23
N ALA A 18 5.44 16.87 -3.55
CA ALA A 18 5.43 16.95 -2.08
C ALA A 18 4.03 17.11 -1.48
N LYS A 19 3.13 17.86 -2.14
CA LYS A 19 1.74 18.05 -1.67
C LYS A 19 0.96 16.73 -1.69
N GLY A 20 1.15 15.91 -2.73
CA GLY A 20 0.51 14.60 -2.83
C GLY A 20 0.99 13.66 -1.75
N VAL A 21 2.31 13.64 -1.49
CA VAL A 21 2.92 12.84 -0.42
C VAL A 21 2.35 13.24 0.95
N ALA A 22 2.35 14.54 1.27
CA ALA A 22 1.81 15.03 2.53
C ALA A 22 0.33 14.65 2.71
N SER A 23 -0.49 14.84 1.66
CA SER A 23 -1.91 14.50 1.70
C SER A 23 -2.16 13.00 1.93
N LEU A 24 -1.33 12.13 1.34
CA LEU A 24 -1.43 10.69 1.55
C LEU A 24 -1.00 10.31 2.97
N VAL A 25 0.09 10.87 3.49
CA VAL A 25 0.55 10.62 4.87
C VAL A 25 -0.50 11.08 5.88
N ASP A 26 -1.09 12.26 5.69
CA ASP A 26 -2.14 12.78 6.58
C ASP A 26 -3.38 11.87 6.56
N ALA A 27 -3.78 11.38 5.38
CA ALA A 27 -4.88 10.43 5.25
C ALA A 27 -4.59 9.07 5.90
N LEU A 28 -3.31 8.71 6.04
CA LEU A 28 -2.84 7.48 6.68
C LEU A 28 -2.56 7.65 8.18
N ALA A 29 -2.66 8.85 8.75
CA ALA A 29 -2.29 9.11 10.15
C ALA A 29 -3.09 8.27 11.17
N GLY A 30 -4.30 7.83 10.81
CA GLY A 30 -5.12 6.91 11.62
C GLY A 30 -4.84 5.43 11.37
N ALA A 31 -4.04 5.09 10.37
CA ALA A 31 -3.68 3.71 10.01
C ALA A 31 -2.26 3.40 10.49
N ARG A 32 -2.09 2.29 11.21
CA ARG A 32 -0.76 1.79 11.61
C ARG A 32 -0.12 1.03 10.45
N VAL A 33 0.44 1.75 9.48
CA VAL A 33 1.15 1.16 8.34
C VAL A 33 2.44 0.49 8.83
N LEU A 34 2.58 -0.82 8.55
CA LEU A 34 3.72 -1.65 8.96
C LEU A 34 4.68 -1.95 7.82
N ALA A 35 4.26 -1.75 6.57
CA ALA A 35 5.12 -1.87 5.39
C ALA A 35 4.61 -0.97 4.25
N VAL A 36 5.53 -0.52 3.40
CA VAL A 36 5.23 0.17 2.15
C VAL A 36 5.76 -0.68 1.00
N VAL A 37 4.87 -1.14 0.13
CA VAL A 37 5.19 -1.94 -1.06
C VAL A 37 5.05 -1.06 -2.29
N ARG A 38 6.08 -1.02 -3.13
CA ARG A 38 6.14 -0.22 -4.36
C ARG A 38 6.56 -1.03 -5.58
N PRO A 39 6.24 -0.58 -6.81
CA PRO A 39 6.98 -1.04 -7.98
C PRO A 39 8.47 -0.68 -7.87
N PRO A 40 9.35 -1.45 -8.53
CA PRO A 40 10.76 -1.11 -8.67
C PRO A 40 10.93 0.31 -9.21
N ASP A 41 12.01 0.97 -8.81
CA ASP A 41 12.40 2.31 -9.28
C ASP A 41 11.44 3.47 -8.95
N LEU A 42 10.39 3.24 -8.15
CA LEU A 42 9.47 4.30 -7.74
C LEU A 42 10.02 5.11 -6.55
N ALA A 43 10.79 6.15 -6.83
CA ALA A 43 11.46 7.00 -5.84
C ALA A 43 10.53 7.54 -4.73
N VAL A 44 9.27 7.89 -5.05
CA VAL A 44 8.33 8.43 -4.04
C VAL A 44 8.02 7.43 -2.91
N GLY A 45 8.20 6.13 -3.13
CA GLY A 45 8.03 5.12 -2.09
C GLY A 45 9.07 5.23 -0.96
N GLU A 46 10.30 5.67 -1.25
CA GLU A 46 11.32 5.92 -0.21
C GLU A 46 10.89 7.05 0.72
N GLU A 47 10.38 8.14 0.15
CA GLU A 47 9.90 9.28 0.93
C GLU A 47 8.71 8.88 1.81
N LEU A 48 7.78 8.08 1.28
CA LEU A 48 6.62 7.60 2.03
C LEU A 48 7.02 6.65 3.16
N ALA A 49 7.90 5.67 2.90
CA ALA A 49 8.41 4.76 3.92
C ALA A 49 9.10 5.51 5.06
N GLN A 50 9.94 6.50 4.74
CA GLN A 50 10.60 7.35 5.74
C GLN A 50 9.60 8.14 6.60
N ARG A 51 8.60 8.78 5.97
CA ARG A 51 7.59 9.58 6.69
C ARG A 51 6.66 8.73 7.55
N LEU A 52 6.35 7.52 7.10
CA LEU A 52 5.49 6.57 7.82
C LEU A 52 6.27 5.74 8.86
N GLY A 53 7.61 5.77 8.83
CA GLY A 53 8.45 4.98 9.71
C GLY A 53 8.33 3.48 9.47
N ALA A 54 8.03 3.07 8.23
CA ALA A 54 7.78 1.69 7.84
C ALA A 54 8.87 1.18 6.88
N PRO A 55 9.20 -0.12 6.89
CA PRO A 55 10.07 -0.74 5.89
C PRO A 55 9.50 -0.54 4.48
N LEU A 56 10.43 -0.47 3.52
CA LEU A 56 10.14 -0.33 2.10
C LEU A 56 10.46 -1.64 1.38
N GLU A 57 9.52 -2.11 0.59
CA GLU A 57 9.60 -3.37 -0.15
C GLU A 57 9.30 -3.11 -1.63
N ASN A 58 10.01 -3.83 -2.50
CA ASN A 58 9.80 -3.73 -3.94
C ASN A 58 9.03 -4.98 -4.42
N GLU A 59 8.01 -4.77 -5.23
CA GLU A 59 7.21 -5.82 -5.85
C GLU A 59 7.17 -5.63 -7.37
N GLU A 60 7.82 -6.53 -8.10
CA GLU A 60 7.89 -6.55 -9.56
C GLU A 60 6.49 -6.65 -10.20
N GLY A 61 5.56 -7.36 -9.57
CA GLY A 61 4.18 -7.47 -10.03
C GLY A 61 3.41 -6.14 -10.09
N LEU A 62 3.93 -5.08 -9.47
CA LEU A 62 3.36 -3.73 -9.53
C LEU A 62 3.98 -2.85 -10.63
N ALA A 63 5.03 -3.31 -11.34
CA ALA A 63 5.77 -2.50 -12.31
C ALA A 63 4.90 -1.96 -13.45
N ALA A 64 3.81 -2.65 -13.80
CA ALA A 64 2.82 -2.21 -14.78
C ALA A 64 1.93 -1.04 -14.29
N GLY A 65 2.11 -0.59 -13.04
CA GLY A 65 1.36 0.51 -12.43
C GLY A 65 -0.06 0.16 -11.98
N ALA A 66 -0.55 -1.04 -12.29
CA ALA A 66 -1.75 -1.62 -11.73
C ALA A 66 -1.38 -2.65 -10.66
N ALA A 67 -2.31 -2.96 -9.75
CA ALA A 67 -2.16 -4.05 -8.80
C ALA A 67 -3.01 -5.26 -9.22
N PRO A 68 -2.41 -6.29 -9.84
CA PRO A 68 -3.13 -7.52 -10.16
C PRO A 68 -3.68 -8.19 -8.89
N PRO A 69 -4.88 -8.78 -8.91
CA PRO A 69 -5.45 -9.46 -7.75
C PRO A 69 -4.54 -10.55 -7.18
N ALA A 70 -3.82 -11.28 -8.04
CA ALA A 70 -2.87 -12.32 -7.61
C ALA A 70 -1.68 -11.73 -6.83
N THR A 71 -1.14 -10.59 -7.28
CA THR A 71 -0.05 -9.88 -6.59
C THR A 71 -0.53 -9.33 -5.25
N LEU A 72 -1.73 -8.74 -5.20
CA LEU A 72 -2.34 -8.29 -3.94
C LEU A 72 -2.54 -9.44 -2.95
N GLY A 73 -3.02 -10.61 -3.43
CA GLY A 73 -3.14 -11.81 -2.60
C GLY A 73 -1.79 -12.27 -2.05
N ALA A 74 -0.74 -12.30 -2.87
CA ALA A 74 0.61 -12.69 -2.41
C ALA A 74 1.18 -11.72 -1.36
N ILE A 75 0.98 -10.40 -1.54
CA ILE A 75 1.36 -9.40 -0.54
C ILE A 75 0.58 -9.63 0.76
N ALA A 76 -0.74 -9.84 0.67
CA ALA A 76 -1.57 -10.11 1.85
C ALA A 76 -1.14 -11.38 2.60
N ASP A 77 -0.81 -12.45 1.89
CA ASP A 77 -0.34 -13.70 2.49
C ASP A 77 0.96 -13.53 3.28
N LEU A 78 1.88 -12.68 2.79
CA LEU A 78 3.14 -12.37 3.46
C LEU A 78 2.94 -11.49 4.71
N HIS A 79 1.97 -10.57 4.65
CA HIS A 79 1.73 -9.55 5.66
C HIS A 79 0.47 -9.81 6.51
N ARG A 80 0.21 -11.08 6.82
CA ARG A 80 -0.96 -11.48 7.61
C ARG A 80 -0.99 -10.78 8.97
N GLY A 81 -2.14 -10.17 9.28
CA GLY A 81 -2.34 -9.38 10.49
C GLY A 81 -1.69 -8.00 10.47
N GLU A 82 -1.11 -7.59 9.35
CA GLU A 82 -0.48 -6.27 9.18
C GLU A 82 -1.32 -5.34 8.32
N THR A 83 -1.06 -4.04 8.43
CA THR A 83 -1.58 -3.03 7.51
C THR A 83 -0.46 -2.56 6.60
N VAL A 84 -0.63 -2.74 5.29
CA VAL A 84 0.39 -2.49 4.28
C VAL A 84 -0.10 -1.43 3.30
N LEU A 85 0.75 -0.43 3.01
CA LEU A 85 0.50 0.52 1.93
C LEU A 85 1.05 -0.04 0.62
N VAL A 86 0.20 -0.21 -0.39
CA VAL A 86 0.59 -0.68 -1.72
C VAL A 86 0.49 0.46 -2.71
N LEU A 87 1.61 0.83 -3.34
CA LEU A 87 1.68 1.92 -4.31
C LEU A 87 1.39 1.44 -5.72
N ALA A 88 0.12 1.48 -6.10
CA ALA A 88 -0.36 1.06 -7.42
C ALA A 88 -1.71 1.70 -7.72
N ARG A 89 -2.14 1.68 -8.99
CA ARG A 89 -3.52 2.04 -9.32
C ARG A 89 -4.46 1.05 -8.61
N PRO A 90 -5.36 1.54 -7.74
CA PRO A 90 -6.27 0.67 -7.00
C PRO A 90 -7.29 0.02 -7.93
N PRO A 91 -7.78 -1.19 -7.57
CA PRO A 91 -8.96 -1.76 -8.21
C PRO A 91 -10.21 -0.97 -7.79
N GLY A 92 -11.02 -0.55 -8.76
CA GLY A 92 -12.26 0.19 -8.51
C GLY A 92 -12.10 1.71 -8.41
N GLU A 93 -13.19 2.38 -8.02
CA GLU A 93 -13.24 3.84 -7.91
C GLU A 93 -12.83 4.29 -6.51
N VAL A 94 -12.00 5.33 -6.44
CA VAL A 94 -11.52 5.91 -5.19
C VAL A 94 -12.53 6.97 -4.74
N THR A 95 -13.39 6.65 -3.77
CA THR A 95 -14.37 7.60 -3.23
C THR A 95 -13.90 8.15 -1.88
N GLY A 96 -13.52 9.43 -1.84
CA GLY A 96 -13.21 10.16 -0.60
C GLY A 96 -11.73 10.09 -0.18
N ALA A 97 -11.25 8.94 0.29
CA ALA A 97 -9.86 8.76 0.74
C ALA A 97 -8.91 8.59 -0.46
N PRO A 98 -7.62 8.98 -0.40
CA PRO A 98 -6.69 8.83 -1.53
C PRO A 98 -6.21 7.38 -1.79
N PHE A 99 -6.88 6.38 -1.21
CA PHE A 99 -6.58 4.96 -1.31
C PHE A 99 -7.86 4.12 -1.20
N VAL A 100 -7.79 2.88 -1.67
CA VAL A 100 -8.80 1.83 -1.42
C VAL A 100 -8.29 0.92 -0.32
N ARG A 101 -9.14 0.59 0.66
CA ARG A 101 -8.85 -0.41 1.70
C ARG A 101 -9.38 -1.76 1.25
N LEU A 102 -8.53 -2.78 1.27
CA LEU A 102 -8.87 -4.17 1.01
C LEU A 102 -8.49 -5.00 2.23
N GLU A 103 -9.37 -5.91 2.64
CA GLU A 103 -9.08 -6.92 3.67
C GLU A 103 -9.05 -8.27 2.96
N LEU A 104 -7.89 -8.93 3.00
CA LEU A 104 -7.63 -10.18 2.26
C LEU A 104 -7.13 -11.26 3.24
N ASP A 105 -7.61 -12.50 3.03
CA ASP A 105 -7.34 -13.70 3.85
C ASP A 105 -6.26 -14.61 3.27
#